data_AF-A0A7S4RYC6-F1
#
_entry.id   AF-A0A7S4RYC6-F1
#
_cell.length_a   1.000
_cell.length_b   1.000
_cell.length_c   1.000
_cell.angle_alpha   90.00
_cell.angle_beta   90.00
_cell.angle_gamma   90.00
#
_symmetry.space_group_name_H-M   'P 1'
#
loop_
_entity.id
_entity.type
_entity.pdbx_description
1 polymer ?
#
loop_
_entity_poly.entity_id
_entity_poly.type
_entity_poly.pdbx_seq_one_letter_code
_entity_poly.pdbx_strand_id
1 'polypeptide(L)'
;LIVLNGIFIGAQARTSDDVDLDVWFYGNIAFTVFFIIELCLRMYVVGVRHFFVGTDRWWNLFDAFMMVISLLDVVLEGLSRSSGKLQLRIIRIMRLTRLTRLLRLFRLRHMKELTLMVRGLIAGLTTLFWAVVLLFFTLYVIGVLATSTIGDCHEAIPGLGGEEIFASVPQSIFTAYRCFMGDCTTKQGRPIIPLLSTEYGPVFSLCYLAGTVFVVFGLFNLIVAIYIESTLNAAKAVGDRGRFQRQRESV
;
A
#
# COMPACT_ATOMS: atom_id res chain seq x y z
N LEU A 1 8.34 0.49 24.94
CA LEU A 1 7.86 1.79 24.41
C LEU A 1 7.13 1.65 23.08
N ILE A 2 7.75 1.07 22.03
CA ILE A 2 7.13 0.98 20.69
C ILE A 2 5.79 0.21 20.70
N VAL A 3 5.73 -0.97 21.32
CA VAL A 3 4.49 -1.76 21.41
C VAL A 3 3.41 -1.03 22.21
N LEU A 4 3.78 -0.40 23.34
CA LEU A 4 2.87 0.42 24.15
C LEU A 4 2.29 1.59 23.34
N ASN A 5 3.13 2.28 22.56
CA ASN A 5 2.70 3.34 21.65
C ASN A 5 1.73 2.81 20.58
N GLY A 6 1.97 1.60 20.06
CA GLY A 6 1.06 0.97 19.10
C GLY A 6 -0.31 0.62 19.69
N ILE A 7 -0.34 0.07 20.90
CA ILE A 7 -1.60 -0.19 21.63
C ILE A 7 -2.33 1.13 21.90
N PHE A 8 -1.61 2.18 22.29
CA PHE A 8 -2.17 3.50 22.53
C PHE A 8 -2.80 4.12 21.26
N ILE A 9 -2.14 4.02 20.10
CA ILE A 9 -2.70 4.44 18.81
C ILE A 9 -3.96 3.63 18.46
N GLY A 10 -3.95 2.32 18.71
CA GLY A 10 -5.10 1.45 18.48
C GLY A 10 -6.30 1.83 19.36
N ALA A 11 -6.07 2.16 20.63
CA ALA A 11 -7.09 2.64 21.54
C ALA A 11 -7.65 4.00 21.10
N GLN A 12 -6.78 4.93 20.69
CA GLN A 12 -7.17 6.24 20.14
C GLN A 12 -8.08 6.12 18.90
N ALA A 13 -7.88 5.10 18.06
CA ALA A 13 -8.70 4.91 16.86
C ALA A 13 -10.15 4.52 17.17
N ARG A 14 -10.42 3.96 18.36
CA ARG A 14 -11.74 3.48 18.77
C ARG A 14 -12.58 4.54 19.46
N THR A 15 -11.95 5.48 20.17
CA THR A 15 -12.67 6.45 21.01
C THR A 15 -12.81 7.79 20.27
N SER A 16 -14.05 8.21 20.02
CA SER A 16 -14.37 9.45 19.30
C SER A 16 -14.85 10.59 20.21
N ASP A 17 -14.77 10.42 21.53
CA ASP A 17 -15.29 11.40 22.49
C ASP A 17 -14.32 12.57 22.71
N ASP A 18 -14.84 13.80 22.69
CA ASP A 18 -14.08 15.05 22.81
C ASP A 18 -13.34 15.18 24.17
N VAL A 19 -13.85 14.57 25.23
CA VAL A 19 -13.27 14.63 26.59
C VAL A 19 -11.93 13.88 26.67
N ASP A 20 -11.69 12.90 25.80
CA ASP A 20 -10.45 12.13 25.81
C ASP A 20 -9.32 12.77 24.98
N LEU A 21 -9.62 13.80 24.17
CA LEU A 21 -8.65 14.40 23.25
C LEU A 21 -7.41 14.96 23.95
N ASP A 22 -7.57 15.54 25.14
CA ASP A 22 -6.44 16.05 25.92
C ASP A 22 -5.56 14.93 26.45
N VAL A 23 -6.14 13.85 26.96
CA VAL A 23 -5.40 12.66 27.44
C VAL A 23 -4.58 12.07 26.29
N TRP A 24 -5.19 11.94 25.11
CA TRP A 24 -4.48 11.45 23.91
C TRP A 24 -3.35 12.38 23.48
N PHE A 25 -3.54 13.70 23.56
CA PHE A 25 -2.52 14.69 23.21
C PHE A 25 -1.31 14.63 24.15
N TYR A 26 -1.52 14.67 25.46
CA TYR A 26 -0.44 14.58 26.44
C TYR A 26 0.29 13.23 26.37
N GLY A 27 -0.44 12.13 26.14
CA GLY A 27 0.18 10.82 25.89
C GLY A 27 1.08 10.82 24.65
N ASN A 28 0.65 11.43 23.55
CA ASN A 28 1.46 11.56 22.34
C ASN A 28 2.73 12.40 22.55
N ILE A 29 2.65 13.48 23.33
CA ILE A 29 3.83 14.27 23.74
C ILE A 29 4.78 13.39 24.55
N ALA A 30 4.29 12.71 25.59
CA ALA A 30 5.11 11.87 26.45
C ALA A 30 5.87 10.82 25.65
N PHE A 31 5.19 10.08 24.78
CA PHE A 31 5.84 9.12 23.88
C PHE A 31 6.90 9.77 22.99
N THR A 32 6.60 10.93 22.42
CA THR A 32 7.54 11.66 21.55
C THR A 32 8.81 12.05 22.31
N VAL A 33 8.67 12.57 23.53
CA VAL A 33 9.80 12.91 24.41
C VAL A 33 10.63 11.68 24.74
N PHE A 34 10.00 10.57 25.14
CA PHE A 34 10.72 9.32 25.41
C PHE A 34 11.50 8.83 24.19
N PHE A 35 10.93 8.91 22.99
CA PHE A 35 11.63 8.51 21.77
C PHE A 35 12.79 9.44 21.40
N ILE A 36 12.67 10.73 21.65
CA ILE A 36 13.77 11.69 21.47
C ILE A 36 14.91 11.34 22.42
N ILE A 37 14.60 11.09 23.69
CA ILE A 37 15.60 10.69 24.70
C ILE A 37 16.28 9.38 24.27
N GLU A 38 15.51 8.37 23.87
CA GLU A 38 16.07 7.10 23.38
C GLU A 38 17.02 7.30 22.20
N LEU A 39 16.64 8.13 21.22
CA LEU A 39 17.48 8.41 20.04
C LEU A 39 18.75 9.19 20.40
N CYS A 40 18.63 10.22 21.25
CA CYS A 40 19.75 11.03 21.71
C CYS A 40 20.76 10.19 22.50
N LEU A 41 20.29 9.35 23.44
CA LEU A 41 21.15 8.43 24.18
C LEU A 41 21.87 7.45 23.25
N ARG A 42 21.14 6.90 22.27
CA ARG A 42 21.74 5.99 21.28
C ARG A 42 22.79 6.69 20.41
N MET A 43 22.53 7.94 20.01
CA MET A 43 23.49 8.75 19.26
C MET A 43 24.72 9.13 20.09
N TYR A 44 24.56 9.37 21.39
CA TYR A 44 25.65 9.64 22.32
C TYR A 44 26.56 8.43 22.51
N VAL A 45 25.97 7.24 22.75
CA VAL A 45 26.72 5.99 23.00
C VAL A 45 27.47 5.52 21.75
N VAL A 46 26.85 5.63 20.57
CA VAL A 46 27.46 5.17 19.30
C VAL A 46 28.39 6.24 18.71
N GLY A 47 28.19 7.52 19.05
CA GLY A 47 28.87 8.66 18.46
C GLY A 47 28.24 9.10 17.13
N VAL A 48 28.09 10.41 16.93
CA VAL A 48 27.37 11.00 15.79
C VAL A 48 27.92 10.54 14.43
N ARG A 49 29.25 10.47 14.28
CA ARG A 49 29.87 10.01 13.02
C ARG A 49 29.58 8.54 12.73
N HIS A 50 29.65 7.68 13.75
CA HIS A 50 29.39 6.24 13.55
C HIS A 50 27.89 5.96 13.40
N PHE A 51 27.02 6.80 13.96
CA PHE A 51 25.57 6.69 13.82
C PHE A 51 25.09 6.81 12.35
N PHE A 52 25.70 7.72 11.57
CA PHE A 52 25.35 7.95 10.16
C PHE A 52 26.22 7.18 9.15
N VAL A 53 27.41 6.72 9.54
CA VAL A 53 28.36 6.05 8.63
C VAL A 53 28.49 4.54 8.91
N GLY A 54 27.97 4.05 10.04
CA GLY A 54 28.05 2.64 10.43
C GLY A 54 27.14 1.69 9.64
N THR A 55 27.26 0.39 9.93
CA THR A 55 26.53 -0.70 9.26
C THR A 55 25.00 -0.56 9.35
N ASP A 56 24.50 0.04 10.44
CA ASP A 56 23.07 0.29 10.70
C ASP A 56 22.57 1.67 10.24
N ARG A 57 23.35 2.40 9.42
CA ARG A 57 23.03 3.78 8.99
C ARG A 57 21.62 3.95 8.44
N TRP A 58 21.10 2.98 7.68
CA TRP A 58 19.78 3.09 7.07
C TRP A 58 18.66 3.03 8.12
N TRP A 59 18.81 2.20 9.14
CA TRP A 59 17.87 2.12 10.25
C TRP A 59 17.94 3.37 11.13
N ASN A 60 19.16 3.82 11.41
CA ASN A 60 19.40 5.03 12.19
C ASN A 60 18.85 6.28 11.48
N LEU A 61 19.03 6.40 10.17
CA LEU A 61 18.46 7.48 9.35
C LEU A 61 16.93 7.40 9.30
N PHE A 62 16.38 6.19 9.16
CA PHE A 62 14.93 5.98 9.22
C PHE A 62 14.36 6.44 10.56
N ASP A 63 14.98 6.10 11.69
CA ASP A 63 14.51 6.55 13.00
C ASP A 63 14.64 8.05 13.21
N ALA A 64 15.71 8.68 12.70
CA ALA A 64 15.86 10.13 12.71
C ALA A 64 14.75 10.82 11.89
N PHE A 65 14.48 10.33 10.69
CA PHE A 65 13.38 10.82 9.84
C PHE A 65 12.02 10.66 10.53
N MET A 66 11.77 9.48 11.09
CA MET A 66 10.58 9.16 11.85
C MET A 66 10.40 10.04 13.09
N MET A 67 11.50 10.45 13.74
CA MET A 67 11.48 11.38 14.86
C MET A 67 11.06 12.79 14.39
N VAL A 68 11.61 13.27 13.28
CA VAL A 68 11.23 14.57 12.69
C VAL A 68 9.73 14.62 12.38
N ILE A 69 9.18 13.57 11.76
CA ILE A 69 7.73 13.48 11.49
C ILE A 69 6.92 13.56 12.79
N SER A 70 7.38 12.86 13.84
CA SER A 70 6.66 12.85 15.14
C SER A 70 6.69 14.20 15.84
N LEU A 71 7.80 14.93 15.73
CA LEU A 71 7.93 16.31 16.21
C LEU A 71 7.01 17.27 15.44
N LEU A 72 7.01 17.17 14.11
CA LEU A 72 6.14 17.99 13.27
C LEU A 72 4.66 17.77 13.60
N ASP A 73 4.23 16.52 13.79
CA ASP A 73 2.85 16.18 14.15
C ASP A 73 2.43 16.82 15.50
N VAL A 74 3.28 16.74 16.53
CA VAL A 74 3.01 17.38 17.84
C VAL A 74 2.95 18.90 17.74
N VAL A 75 3.90 19.53 17.03
CA VAL A 75 3.95 20.99 16.85
C VAL A 75 2.72 21.47 16.07
N LEU A 76 2.37 20.79 14.98
CA LEU A 76 1.23 21.15 14.16
C LEU A 76 -0.09 20.95 14.90
N GLU A 77 -0.24 19.89 15.69
CA GLU A 77 -1.42 19.67 16.54
C GLU A 77 -1.58 20.78 17.59
N GLY A 78 -0.48 21.21 18.23
CA GLY A 78 -0.48 22.34 19.15
C GLY A 78 -0.89 23.67 18.48
N LEU A 79 -0.34 23.95 17.30
CA LEU A 79 -0.70 25.15 16.52
C LEU A 79 -2.16 25.11 16.05
N SER A 80 -2.66 23.92 15.66
CA SER A 80 -4.05 23.72 15.24
C SER A 80 -5.03 24.10 16.35
N ARG A 81 -4.73 23.71 17.59
CA ARG A 81 -5.53 24.03 18.78
C ARG A 81 -5.52 25.53 19.10
N SER A 82 -4.39 26.20 18.88
CA SER A 82 -4.24 27.64 19.14
C SER A 82 -4.86 28.55 18.07
N SER A 83 -4.75 28.18 16.78
CA SER A 83 -5.11 29.08 15.67
C SER A 83 -6.48 28.86 15.05
N GLY A 84 -7.25 27.83 15.44
CA GLY A 84 -8.67 27.63 15.10
C GLY A 84 -9.04 27.51 13.61
N LYS A 85 -8.10 27.76 12.68
CA LYS A 85 -8.30 27.89 11.22
C LYS A 85 -7.42 26.96 10.40
N LEU A 86 -6.79 25.94 10.99
CA LEU A 86 -6.06 24.96 10.20
C LEU A 86 -7.06 24.06 9.45
N GLN A 87 -6.92 24.00 8.12
CA GLN A 87 -7.83 23.28 7.23
C GLN A 87 -8.00 21.81 7.66
N LEU A 88 -9.25 21.35 7.74
CA LEU A 88 -9.64 19.97 8.10
C LEU A 88 -8.89 18.88 7.31
N ARG A 89 -8.44 19.20 6.09
CA ARG A 89 -7.67 18.31 5.21
C ARG A 89 -6.27 18.03 5.74
N ILE A 90 -5.59 19.03 6.30
CA ILE A 90 -4.24 18.90 6.88
C ILE A 90 -4.32 18.07 8.16
N ILE A 91 -5.32 18.34 9.00
CA ILE A 91 -5.57 17.58 10.24
C ILE A 91 -5.78 16.08 9.94
N ARG A 92 -6.49 15.75 8.87
CA ARG A 92 -6.73 14.35 8.45
C ARG A 92 -5.44 13.63 8.05
N ILE A 93 -4.57 14.29 7.28
CA ILE A 93 -3.29 13.73 6.85
C ILE A 93 -2.34 13.59 8.05
N MET A 94 -2.32 14.56 8.96
CA MET A 94 -1.52 14.51 10.19
C MET A 94 -1.88 13.29 11.05
N ARG A 95 -3.16 12.98 11.20
CA ARG A 95 -3.60 11.75 11.90
C ARG A 95 -3.02 10.48 11.28
N LEU A 96 -2.87 10.41 9.95
CA LEU A 96 -2.27 9.26 9.26
C LEU A 96 -0.75 9.19 9.47
N THR A 97 -0.07 10.33 9.64
CA THR A 97 1.38 10.32 9.94
C THR A 97 1.71 9.62 11.26
N ARG A 98 0.77 9.54 12.22
CA ARG A 98 0.95 8.78 13.46
C ARG A 98 1.14 7.28 13.23
N LEU A 99 0.51 6.72 12.19
CA LEU A 99 0.66 5.31 11.82
C LEU A 99 2.08 4.99 11.37
N THR A 100 2.82 5.97 10.85
CA THR A 100 4.23 5.76 10.50
C THR A 100 5.05 5.35 11.72
N ARG A 101 4.66 5.74 12.94
CA ARG A 101 5.35 5.36 14.19
C ARG A 101 5.31 3.85 14.45
N LEU A 102 4.27 3.16 13.95
CA LEU A 102 4.17 1.69 14.00
C LEU A 102 5.26 1.02 13.15
N LEU A 103 5.78 1.70 12.12
CA LEU A 103 6.87 1.17 11.30
C LEU A 103 8.16 0.98 12.12
N ARG A 104 8.29 1.64 13.28
CA ARG A 104 9.41 1.38 14.20
C ARG A 104 9.39 -0.04 14.77
N LEU A 105 8.25 -0.74 14.73
CA LEU A 105 8.15 -2.15 15.10
C LEU A 105 9.00 -3.05 14.17
N PHE A 106 9.20 -2.66 12.91
CA PHE A 106 10.07 -3.39 11.99
C PHE A 106 11.54 -3.44 12.46
N ARG A 107 11.95 -2.52 13.34
CA ARG A 107 13.29 -2.51 13.95
C ARG A 107 13.45 -3.54 15.07
N LEU A 108 12.36 -4.03 15.67
CA LEU A 108 12.45 -4.98 16.78
C LEU A 108 13.25 -6.20 16.32
N ARG A 109 14.21 -6.63 17.15
CA ARG A 109 15.19 -7.68 16.81
C ARG A 109 14.54 -9.03 16.43
N HIS A 110 13.29 -9.24 16.85
CA HIS A 110 12.45 -10.39 16.49
C HIS A 110 11.83 -10.32 15.09
N MET A 111 11.92 -9.17 14.41
CA MET A 111 11.38 -8.93 13.06
C MET A 111 12.47 -8.95 11.98
N LYS A 112 13.60 -9.61 12.25
CA LYS A 112 14.64 -9.85 11.24
C LYS A 112 14.11 -10.68 10.07
N GLU A 113 13.28 -11.69 10.37
CA GLU A 113 12.63 -12.51 9.35
C GLU A 113 11.63 -11.69 8.52
N LEU A 114 10.84 -10.84 9.17
CA LEU A 114 9.91 -9.93 8.48
C LEU A 114 10.65 -8.93 7.59
N THR A 115 11.75 -8.36 8.09
CA THR A 115 12.62 -7.47 7.30
C THR A 115 13.21 -8.20 6.10
N LEU A 116 13.59 -9.46 6.26
CA LEU A 116 14.12 -10.29 5.19
C LEU A 116 13.04 -10.55 4.12
N MET A 117 11.82 -10.88 4.54
CA MET A 117 10.66 -11.03 3.66
C MET A 117 10.34 -9.72 2.91
N VAL A 118 10.33 -8.58 3.60
CA VAL A 118 10.10 -7.26 2.98
C VAL A 118 11.21 -6.92 1.98
N ARG A 119 12.47 -7.21 2.28
CA ARG A 119 13.58 -7.03 1.31
C ARG A 119 13.43 -7.93 0.10
N GLY A 120 12.97 -9.17 0.28
CA GLY A 120 12.63 -10.09 -0.81
C GLY A 120 11.49 -9.56 -1.68
N LEU A 121 10.43 -9.03 -1.06
CA LEU A 121 9.32 -8.35 -1.75
C LEU A 121 9.83 -7.16 -2.57
N ILE A 122 10.65 -6.29 -1.96
CA ILE A 122 11.21 -5.11 -2.64
C ILE A 122 12.08 -5.51 -3.83
N ALA A 123 12.89 -6.57 -3.71
CA ALA A 123 13.68 -7.09 -4.82
C ALA A 123 12.79 -7.53 -6.00
N GLY A 124 11.65 -8.17 -5.69
CA GLY A 124 10.64 -8.58 -6.68
C GLY A 124 9.75 -7.45 -7.21
N LEU A 125 9.78 -6.24 -6.62
CA LEU A 125 8.94 -5.12 -7.09
C LEU A 125 9.27 -4.70 -8.52
N THR A 126 10.53 -4.84 -8.95
CA THR A 126 10.94 -4.45 -10.31
C THR A 126 10.26 -5.33 -11.37
N THR A 127 10.22 -6.64 -11.17
CA THR A 127 9.56 -7.58 -12.09
C THR A 127 8.04 -7.46 -11.98
N LEU A 128 7.51 -7.33 -10.77
CA LEU A 128 6.09 -7.04 -10.55
C LEU A 128 5.63 -5.77 -11.25
N PHE A 129 6.44 -4.71 -11.21
CA PHE A 129 6.12 -3.43 -11.84
C PHE A 129 5.87 -3.60 -13.34
N TRP A 130 6.76 -4.29 -14.06
CA TRP A 130 6.59 -4.56 -15.49
C TRP A 130 5.37 -5.43 -15.78
N ALA A 131 5.09 -6.41 -14.93
CA ALA A 131 3.93 -7.28 -15.08
C ALA A 131 2.60 -6.50 -14.85
N VAL A 132 2.59 -5.57 -13.89
CA VAL A 132 1.47 -4.63 -13.67
C VAL A 132 1.32 -3.66 -14.84
N VAL A 133 2.42 -3.16 -15.42
CA VAL A 133 2.39 -2.30 -16.62
C VAL A 133 1.75 -3.05 -17.80
N LEU A 134 2.12 -4.32 -18.01
CA LEU A 134 1.53 -5.15 -19.06
C LEU A 134 0.02 -5.36 -18.81
N LEU A 135 -0.37 -5.71 -17.58
CA LEU A 135 -1.78 -5.82 -17.20
C LEU A 135 -2.55 -4.52 -17.47
N PHE A 136 -2.00 -3.38 -17.05
CA PHE A 136 -2.61 -2.07 -17.26
C PHE A 136 -2.76 -1.75 -18.75
N PHE A 137 -1.76 -2.07 -19.57
CA PHE A 137 -1.83 -1.90 -21.02
C PHE A 137 -2.95 -2.75 -21.64
N THR A 138 -3.09 -4.02 -21.26
CA THR A 138 -4.20 -4.87 -21.72
C THR A 138 -5.55 -4.32 -21.29
N LEU A 139 -5.70 -3.90 -20.03
CA LEU A 139 -6.92 -3.28 -19.53
C LEU A 139 -7.23 -1.96 -20.23
N TYR A 140 -6.21 -1.17 -20.59
CA TYR A 140 -6.36 0.08 -21.33
C TYR A 140 -6.95 -0.16 -22.72
N VAL A 141 -6.42 -1.14 -23.47
CA VAL A 141 -6.97 -1.52 -24.79
C VAL A 141 -8.44 -1.95 -24.66
N ILE A 142 -8.75 -2.81 -23.70
CA ILE A 142 -10.13 -3.28 -23.44
C ILE A 142 -11.03 -2.11 -23.03
N GLY A 143 -10.53 -1.21 -22.17
CA GLY A 143 -11.26 -0.05 -21.69
C GLY A 143 -11.59 0.92 -22.82
N VAL A 144 -10.64 1.23 -23.71
CA VAL A 144 -10.88 2.07 -24.89
C VAL A 144 -11.90 1.42 -25.83
N LEU A 145 -11.75 0.12 -26.10
CA LEU A 145 -12.72 -0.61 -26.92
C LEU A 145 -14.12 -0.55 -26.30
N ALA A 146 -14.25 -0.81 -24.99
CA ALA A 146 -15.53 -0.77 -24.29
C ALA A 146 -16.14 0.64 -24.26
N THR A 147 -15.36 1.70 -24.06
CA THR A 147 -15.85 3.09 -24.16
C THR A 147 -16.33 3.38 -25.59
N SER A 148 -15.58 2.95 -26.62
CA SER A 148 -15.93 3.24 -28.02
C SER A 148 -17.13 2.45 -28.55
N THR A 149 -17.42 1.26 -28.01
CA THR A 149 -18.52 0.40 -28.48
C THR A 149 -19.77 0.53 -27.62
N ILE A 150 -19.60 0.58 -26.28
CA ILE A 150 -20.70 0.55 -25.32
C ILE A 150 -20.99 1.95 -24.78
N GLY A 151 -19.99 2.84 -24.71
CA GLY A 151 -20.12 4.18 -24.12
C GLY A 151 -21.23 5.02 -24.76
N ASP A 152 -21.30 5.02 -26.10
CA ASP A 152 -22.31 5.79 -26.85
C ASP A 152 -23.71 5.15 -26.80
N CYS A 153 -23.78 3.84 -26.58
CA CYS A 153 -25.04 3.09 -26.56
C CYS A 153 -25.55 2.77 -25.13
N HIS A 154 -24.89 3.27 -24.08
CA HIS A 154 -25.18 2.82 -22.71
C HIS A 154 -26.62 3.15 -22.26
N GLU A 155 -27.20 4.26 -22.75
CA GLU A 155 -28.58 4.66 -22.46
C GLU A 155 -29.62 3.74 -23.12
N ALA A 156 -29.27 3.11 -24.24
CA ALA A 156 -30.14 2.21 -24.97
C ALA A 156 -30.27 0.82 -24.32
N ILE A 157 -29.33 0.46 -23.43
CA ILE A 157 -29.29 -0.87 -22.80
C ILE A 157 -30.15 -0.87 -21.51
N PRO A 158 -31.28 -1.60 -21.48
CA PRO A 158 -32.18 -1.62 -20.34
C PRO A 158 -31.50 -2.23 -19.11
N GLY A 159 -31.34 -1.43 -18.05
CA GLY A 159 -30.65 -1.82 -16.81
C GLY A 159 -29.18 -1.43 -16.72
N LEU A 160 -28.61 -0.88 -17.79
CA LEU A 160 -27.32 -0.18 -17.80
C LEU A 160 -27.50 1.35 -17.97
N GLY A 161 -28.65 1.78 -18.49
CA GLY A 161 -29.05 3.19 -18.55
C GLY A 161 -29.09 3.84 -17.16
N GLY A 162 -28.37 4.94 -17.01
CA GLY A 162 -28.23 5.70 -15.76
C GLY A 162 -26.95 5.43 -14.95
N GLU A 163 -26.11 4.47 -15.37
CA GLU A 163 -24.79 4.28 -14.77
C GLU A 163 -23.67 4.61 -15.78
N GLU A 164 -22.83 5.59 -15.44
CA GLU A 164 -21.64 6.00 -16.20
C GLU A 164 -20.48 4.99 -16.05
N ILE A 165 -20.75 3.70 -16.29
CA ILE A 165 -19.77 2.62 -16.08
C ILE A 165 -18.77 2.56 -17.25
N PHE A 166 -19.24 2.94 -18.45
CA PHE A 166 -18.46 2.94 -19.69
C PHE A 166 -18.34 4.34 -20.34
N ALA A 167 -18.73 5.40 -19.63
CA ALA A 167 -18.77 6.77 -20.17
C ALA A 167 -17.37 7.34 -20.42
N SER A 168 -16.37 6.90 -19.67
CA SER A 168 -14.97 7.30 -19.85
C SER A 168 -14.02 6.11 -19.84
N VAL A 169 -12.84 6.29 -20.44
CA VAL A 169 -11.79 5.27 -20.48
C VAL A 169 -11.38 4.82 -19.06
N PRO A 170 -11.15 5.71 -18.07
CA PRO A 170 -10.80 5.28 -16.72
C PRO A 170 -11.89 4.46 -16.03
N GLN A 171 -13.16 4.83 -16.22
CA GLN A 171 -14.29 4.05 -15.68
C GLN A 171 -14.40 2.68 -16.36
N SER A 172 -14.19 2.62 -17.67
CA SER A 172 -14.22 1.37 -18.44
C SER A 172 -13.07 0.43 -18.05
N ILE A 173 -11.86 0.96 -17.85
CA ILE A 173 -10.71 0.22 -17.33
C ILE A 173 -11.02 -0.36 -15.94
N PHE A 174 -11.56 0.47 -15.04
CA PHE A 174 -11.91 0.04 -13.69
C PHE A 174 -12.98 -1.06 -13.70
N THR A 175 -13.98 -0.94 -14.56
CA THR A 175 -15.03 -1.94 -14.74
C THR A 175 -14.48 -3.24 -15.32
N ALA A 176 -13.63 -3.17 -16.34
CA ALA A 176 -12.96 -4.33 -16.91
C ALA A 176 -12.12 -5.07 -15.86
N TYR A 177 -11.35 -4.32 -15.06
CA TYR A 177 -10.60 -4.87 -13.94
C TYR A 177 -11.50 -5.59 -12.93
N ARG A 178 -12.61 -4.96 -12.50
CA ARG A 178 -13.58 -5.56 -11.59
C ARG A 178 -14.15 -6.86 -12.15
N CYS A 179 -14.56 -6.86 -13.43
CA CYS A 179 -15.08 -8.04 -14.10
C CYS A 179 -14.07 -9.19 -14.17
N PHE A 180 -12.80 -8.91 -14.48
CA PHE A 180 -11.75 -9.95 -14.48
C PHE A 180 -11.39 -10.45 -13.07
N MET A 181 -11.52 -9.63 -12.05
CA MET A 181 -11.35 -10.04 -10.65
C MET A 181 -12.56 -10.83 -10.09
N GLY A 182 -13.64 -10.96 -10.87
CA GLY A 182 -14.84 -11.72 -10.50
C GLY A 182 -16.03 -10.88 -10.03
N ASP A 183 -15.88 -9.56 -9.88
CA ASP A 183 -16.98 -8.64 -9.58
C ASP A 183 -17.44 -7.92 -10.87
N CYS A 184 -18.41 -8.49 -11.56
CA CYS A 184 -18.93 -7.90 -12.80
C CYS A 184 -20.38 -7.42 -12.63
N THR A 185 -20.60 -6.57 -11.62
CA THR A 185 -21.93 -6.06 -11.26
C THR A 185 -22.03 -4.53 -11.31
N THR A 186 -23.20 -4.04 -11.70
CA THR A 186 -23.57 -2.62 -11.62
C THR A 186 -23.75 -2.17 -10.16
N LYS A 187 -23.88 -0.87 -9.90
CA LYS A 187 -24.16 -0.36 -8.53
C LYS A 187 -25.47 -0.91 -7.96
N GLN A 188 -26.40 -1.26 -8.83
CA GLN A 188 -27.68 -1.89 -8.47
C GLN A 188 -27.59 -3.42 -8.31
N GLY A 189 -26.39 -4.01 -8.39
CA GLY A 189 -26.17 -5.45 -8.24
C GLY A 189 -26.60 -6.28 -9.45
N ARG A 190 -26.81 -5.66 -10.62
CA ARG A 190 -27.16 -6.39 -11.84
C ARG A 190 -25.90 -6.91 -12.52
N PRO A 191 -25.89 -8.15 -13.03
CA PRO A 191 -24.72 -8.68 -13.72
C PRO A 191 -24.56 -7.99 -15.08
N ILE A 192 -23.37 -7.46 -15.36
CA ILE A 192 -23.09 -6.69 -16.60
C ILE A 192 -23.03 -7.63 -17.82
N ILE A 193 -22.45 -8.83 -17.67
CA ILE A 193 -22.24 -9.75 -18.81
C ILE A 193 -23.55 -10.20 -19.46
N PRO A 194 -24.58 -10.65 -18.73
CA PRO A 194 -25.86 -10.99 -19.34
C PRO A 194 -26.52 -9.82 -20.06
N LEU A 195 -26.44 -8.60 -19.51
CA LEU A 195 -27.01 -7.39 -20.12
C LEU A 195 -26.34 -7.05 -21.45
N LEU A 196 -25.01 -7.17 -21.53
CA LEU A 196 -24.29 -6.94 -22.78
C LEU A 196 -24.43 -8.12 -23.75
N SER A 197 -24.53 -9.35 -23.25
CA SER A 197 -24.73 -10.54 -24.08
C SER A 197 -26.09 -10.56 -24.78
N THR A 198 -27.14 -9.96 -24.19
CA THR A 198 -28.45 -9.87 -24.84
C THR A 198 -28.47 -8.86 -25.98
N GLU A 199 -27.67 -7.79 -25.89
CA GLU A 199 -27.62 -6.71 -26.89
C GLU A 199 -26.61 -6.99 -28.01
N TYR A 200 -25.38 -7.38 -27.66
CA TYR A 200 -24.31 -7.64 -28.63
C TYR A 200 -24.22 -9.11 -29.07
N GLY A 201 -25.05 -9.97 -28.47
CA GLY A 201 -25.16 -11.38 -28.84
C GLY A 201 -23.95 -12.24 -28.44
N PRO A 202 -23.81 -13.44 -29.05
CA PRO A 202 -22.82 -14.44 -28.64
C PRO A 202 -21.37 -14.05 -28.97
N VAL A 203 -21.17 -13.16 -29.95
CA VAL A 203 -19.82 -12.67 -30.34
C VAL A 203 -19.18 -11.92 -29.18
N PHE A 204 -19.93 -11.05 -28.50
CA PHE A 204 -19.45 -10.35 -27.32
C PHE A 204 -19.09 -11.32 -26.19
N SER A 205 -19.94 -12.30 -25.92
CA SER A 205 -19.72 -13.32 -24.89
C SER A 205 -18.48 -14.18 -25.18
N LEU A 206 -18.22 -14.52 -26.45
CA LEU A 206 -17.01 -15.23 -26.85
C LEU A 206 -15.75 -14.37 -26.67
N CYS A 207 -15.78 -13.10 -27.08
CA CYS A 207 -14.68 -12.16 -26.88
C CYS A 207 -14.39 -11.93 -25.39
N TYR A 208 -15.42 -11.77 -24.57
CA TYR A 208 -15.29 -11.64 -23.12
C TYR A 208 -14.71 -12.90 -22.48
N LEU A 209 -15.16 -14.09 -22.89
CA LEU A 209 -14.62 -15.37 -22.41
C LEU A 209 -13.13 -15.49 -22.77
N ALA A 210 -12.77 -15.21 -24.03
CA ALA A 210 -11.38 -15.24 -24.48
C ALA A 210 -10.51 -14.24 -23.70
N GLY A 211 -11.00 -13.01 -23.50
CA GLY A 211 -10.32 -11.99 -22.71
C GLY A 211 -10.17 -12.38 -21.24
N THR A 212 -11.19 -12.99 -20.64
CA THR A 212 -11.14 -13.49 -19.26
C THR A 212 -10.12 -14.61 -19.13
N VAL A 213 -10.09 -15.54 -20.09
CA VAL A 213 -9.08 -16.62 -20.09
C VAL A 213 -7.68 -16.03 -20.21
N PHE A 214 -7.47 -15.08 -21.11
CA PHE A 214 -6.18 -14.44 -21.30
C PHE A 214 -5.71 -13.65 -20.05
N VAL A 215 -6.58 -12.83 -19.46
CA VAL A 215 -6.20 -11.99 -18.31
C VAL A 215 -6.10 -12.80 -17.03
N VAL A 216 -7.07 -13.67 -16.74
CA VAL A 216 -7.11 -14.45 -15.50
C VAL A 216 -6.13 -15.61 -15.54
N PHE A 217 -6.22 -16.48 -16.56
CA PHE A 217 -5.35 -17.64 -16.62
C PHE A 217 -3.98 -17.34 -17.21
N GLY A 218 -3.86 -16.32 -18.08
CA GLY A 218 -2.58 -15.89 -18.64
C GLY A 218 -1.88 -14.89 -17.74
N LEU A 219 -2.38 -13.65 -17.67
CA LEU A 219 -1.64 -12.54 -17.06
C LEU A 219 -1.54 -12.64 -15.53
N PHE A 220 -2.62 -12.91 -14.79
CA PHE A 220 -2.54 -13.01 -13.33
C PHE A 220 -1.68 -14.19 -12.89
N ASN A 221 -1.83 -15.36 -13.52
CA ASN A 221 -0.97 -16.50 -13.21
C ASN A 221 0.50 -16.25 -13.58
N LEU A 222 0.77 -15.53 -14.68
CA LEU A 222 2.11 -15.10 -15.05
C LEU A 222 2.71 -14.12 -14.03
N ILE A 223 1.93 -13.15 -13.55
CA ILE A 223 2.36 -12.23 -12.48
C ILE A 223 2.72 -13.03 -11.22
N VAL A 224 1.87 -13.99 -10.82
CA VAL A 224 2.12 -14.84 -9.65
C VAL A 224 3.37 -15.71 -9.85
N ALA A 225 3.55 -16.30 -11.03
CA ALA A 225 4.72 -17.12 -11.34
C ALA A 225 6.03 -16.31 -11.30
N ILE A 226 6.07 -15.13 -11.95
CA ILE A 226 7.21 -14.22 -11.93
C ILE A 226 7.50 -13.73 -10.50
N TYR A 227 6.45 -13.45 -9.73
CA TYR A 227 6.60 -13.06 -8.34
C TYR A 227 7.25 -14.18 -7.53
N ILE A 228 6.74 -15.40 -7.62
CA ILE A 228 7.30 -16.58 -6.96
C ILE A 228 8.78 -16.75 -7.35
N GLU A 229 9.11 -16.68 -8.64
CA GLU A 229 10.49 -16.79 -9.11
C GLU A 229 11.40 -15.70 -8.51
N SER A 230 10.94 -14.45 -8.47
CA SER A 230 11.69 -13.34 -7.87
C SER A 230 11.94 -13.55 -6.37
N THR A 231 10.94 -14.05 -5.62
CA THR A 231 11.07 -14.34 -4.19
C THR A 231 11.99 -15.53 -3.92
N LEU A 232 11.93 -16.57 -4.76
CA LEU A 232 12.82 -17.73 -4.68
C LEU A 232 14.28 -17.34 -4.98
N ASN A 233 14.51 -16.48 -5.98
CA ASN A 233 15.84 -15.98 -6.31
C ASN A 233 16.39 -15.09 -5.19
N ALA A 234 15.56 -14.24 -4.59
CA ALA A 234 15.94 -13.46 -3.41
C ALA A 234 16.28 -14.37 -2.21
N ALA A 235 15.51 -15.44 -1.97
CA ALA A 235 15.76 -16.41 -0.91
C ALA A 235 17.07 -17.18 -1.12
N LYS A 236 17.35 -17.64 -2.35
CA LYS A 236 18.63 -18.28 -2.71
C LYS A 236 19.82 -17.35 -2.48
N ALA A 237 19.72 -16.09 -2.93
CA ALA A 237 20.78 -15.09 -2.74
C ALA A 237 21.10 -14.83 -1.25
N VAL A 238 20.10 -14.92 -0.36
CA VAL A 238 20.30 -14.84 1.09
C VAL A 238 21.00 -16.10 1.62
N GLY A 239 20.56 -17.28 1.19
CA GLY A 239 21.17 -18.57 1.57
C GLY A 239 22.65 -18.66 1.19
N ASP A 240 23.00 -18.23 -0.02
CA ASP A 240 24.38 -18.25 -0.51
C ASP A 240 25.27 -17.29 0.28
N ARG A 241 24.80 -16.07 0.58
CA ARG A 241 25.54 -15.13 1.45
C ARG A 241 25.81 -15.72 2.83
N GLY A 242 24.85 -16.44 3.41
CA GLY A 242 25.03 -17.13 4.68
C GLY A 242 26.08 -18.24 4.62
N ARG A 243 26.15 -19.00 3.51
CA ARG A 243 27.18 -20.02 3.30
C ARG A 243 28.58 -19.41 3.15
N PHE A 244 28.72 -18.33 2.38
CA PHE A 244 30.00 -17.64 2.21
C PHE A 244 30.51 -17.01 3.52
N GLN A 245 29.63 -16.50 4.38
CA GLN A 245 30.04 -16.00 5.70
C GLN A 245 30.55 -17.11 6.60
N ARG A 246 29.87 -18.27 6.65
CA ARG A 246 30.33 -19.42 7.43
C ARG A 246 31.68 -19.95 6.97
N GLN A 247 31.94 -19.96 5.66
CA GLN A 247 33.25 -20.36 5.12
C GLN A 247 34.38 -19.37 5.46
N ARG A 248 34.07 -18.08 5.61
CA ARG A 248 35.07 -17.07 6.04
C ARG A 248 35.35 -17.09 7.54
N GLU A 249 34.40 -17.57 8.35
CA GLU A 249 34.59 -17.72 9.80
C GLU A 249 35.31 -19.03 10.17
N SER A 250 35.42 -19.98 9.25
CA SER A 250 36.10 -21.27 9.42
C SER A 250 37.59 -21.27 9.02
N VAL A 251 38.16 -20.11 8.63
CA VAL A 251 39.57 -19.92 8.27
C VAL A 251 40.19 -18.93 9.24
#